data_AF-A0A2W0A959-F1
#
_entry.id   AF-A0A2W0A959-F1
#
_cell.length_a   1.000
_cell.length_b   1.000
_cell.length_c   1.000
_cell.angle_alpha   90.00
_cell.angle_beta   90.00
_cell.angle_gamma   90.00
#
_symmetry.space_group_name_H-M   'P 1'
#
loop_
_entity.id
_entity.type
_entity.pdbx_description
1 polymer ?
#
loop_
_entity_poly.entity_id
_entity_poly.type
_entity_poly.pdbx_seq_one_letter_code
_entity_poly.pdbx_strand_id
1 'polypeptide(L)' 'RFSAEEGARRLAVRARRNDLAPHPDLPSDTRLWAALIHASGGVWGGCVYDEQAIVAQLERGAAQPKSHS' A
#
# COMPACT_ATOMS: atom_id res chain seq x y z
N ARG A 1 -29.10 4.90 -12.69
CA ARG A 1 -27.84 4.97 -13.47
C ARG A 1 -27.15 6.29 -13.09
N PHE A 2 -25.88 6.30 -12.71
CA PHE A 2 -25.15 7.53 -12.37
C PHE A 2 -24.34 8.02 -13.58
N SER A 3 -24.20 9.33 -13.74
CA SER A 3 -23.26 9.93 -14.69
C SER A 3 -21.84 9.93 -14.11
N ALA A 4 -20.82 10.05 -14.97
CA ALA A 4 -19.43 10.17 -14.53
C ALA A 4 -19.23 11.41 -13.64
N GLU A 5 -19.89 12.51 -13.98
CA GLU A 5 -19.83 13.78 -13.24
C GLU A 5 -20.43 13.67 -11.82
N GLU A 6 -21.59 13.01 -11.69
CA GLU A 6 -22.18 12.75 -10.38
C GLU A 6 -21.32 11.77 -9.54
N GLY A 7 -20.64 10.82 -10.20
CA GLY A 7 -19.66 9.95 -9.55
C GLY A 7 -18.46 10.72 -9.00
N ALA A 8 -17.88 11.61 -9.81
CA ALA A 8 -16.73 12.43 -9.42
C ALA A 8 -17.07 13.34 -8.24
N ARG A 9 -18.22 14.02 -8.27
CA ARG A 9 -18.70 14.89 -7.18
C ARG A 9 -18.83 14.14 -5.87
N ARG A 10 -19.38 12.92 -5.89
CA ARG A 10 -19.54 12.07 -4.70
C ARG A 10 -18.21 11.56 -4.15
N LEU A 11 -17.26 11.20 -5.02
CA LEU A 11 -15.92 10.77 -4.60
C LEU A 11 -15.13 11.93 -3.99
N ALA A 12 -15.26 13.14 -4.52
CA ALA A 12 -14.56 14.33 -4.02
C ALA A 12 -14.94 14.68 -2.57
N VAL A 13 -16.19 14.44 -2.17
CA VAL A 13 -16.68 14.73 -0.80
C VAL A 13 -16.56 13.53 0.15
N ARG A 14 -16.06 12.39 -0.32
CA ARG A 14 -15.96 11.17 0.50
C ARG A 14 -14.81 11.31 1.51
N ALA A 15 -15.15 11.24 2.79
CA ALA A 15 -14.16 11.22 3.86
C ALA A 15 -13.24 9.99 3.74
N ARG A 16 -11.95 10.18 4.03
CA ARG A 16 -10.99 9.08 4.14
C ARG A 16 -11.31 8.25 5.38
N ARG A 17 -11.29 6.93 5.21
CA ARG A 17 -11.46 5.97 6.30
C ARG A 17 -10.12 5.76 7.00
N ASN A 18 -9.85 6.61 7.99
CA ASN A 18 -8.62 6.53 8.80
C ASN A 18 -8.65 5.33 9.78
N ASP A 19 -9.79 4.66 9.91
CA ASP A 19 -10.00 3.45 10.70
C ASP A 19 -9.56 2.16 9.99
N LEU A 20 -9.20 2.24 8.70
CA LEU A 20 -8.74 1.07 7.96
C LEU A 20 -7.35 0.63 8.42
N ALA A 21 -7.29 -0.56 9.00
CA ALA A 21 -6.06 -1.21 9.42
C ALA A 21 -6.07 -2.71 9.05
N PRO A 22 -4.90 -3.36 8.93
CA PRO A 22 -4.83 -4.80 8.83
C PRO A 22 -5.50 -5.48 10.03
N HIS A 23 -6.09 -6.66 9.83
CA HIS A 23 -6.66 -7.45 10.92
C HIS A 23 -5.59 -7.72 12.02
N PRO A 24 -5.93 -7.62 13.32
CA PRO A 24 -4.96 -7.83 14.39
C PRO A 24 -4.29 -9.20 14.30
N ASP A 25 -5.08 -10.26 14.08
CA ASP A 25 -4.59 -11.64 13.99
C ASP A 25 -4.11 -12.05 12.57
N LEU A 26 -3.80 -11.08 11.70
CA LEU A 26 -3.27 -11.41 10.38
C LEU A 26 -1.90 -12.11 10.52
N PRO A 27 -1.71 -13.32 9.95
CA PRO A 27 -0.45 -14.04 10.04
C PRO A 27 0.74 -13.20 9.56
N SER A 28 1.92 -13.41 10.18
CA SER A 28 3.16 -12.73 9.83
C SER A 28 3.46 -12.82 8.35
N ASP A 29 3.28 -14.00 7.78
CA ASP A 29 3.66 -14.31 6.41
C ASP A 29 2.73 -13.61 5.42
N THR A 30 1.44 -13.51 5.74
CA THR A 30 0.46 -12.74 4.96
C THR A 30 0.75 -11.24 5.04
N ARG A 31 1.15 -10.74 6.21
CA ARG A 31 1.54 -9.34 6.39
C ARG A 31 2.81 -9.01 5.59
N LEU A 32 3.80 -9.90 5.62
CA LEU A 32 5.03 -9.77 4.84
C LEU A 32 4.73 -9.80 3.34
N TRP A 33 3.95 -10.78 2.87
CA TRP A 33 3.51 -10.88 1.48
C TRP A 33 2.83 -9.58 1.02
N ALA A 34 1.87 -9.07 1.80
CA ALA A 34 1.16 -7.83 1.46
C ALA A 34 2.11 -6.62 1.36
N ALA A 35 3.11 -6.53 2.25
CA ALA A 35 4.11 -5.47 2.20
C ALA A 35 5.00 -5.56 0.94
N LEU A 36 5.38 -6.78 0.53
CA LEU A 36 6.17 -7.00 -0.68
C LEU A 36 5.39 -6.61 -1.93
N ILE A 37 4.13 -7.02 -2.03
CA ILE A 37 3.25 -6.61 -3.14
C ILE A 37 3.05 -5.08 -3.16
N HIS A 38 2.91 -4.44 -2.00
CA HIS A 38 2.85 -2.98 -1.93
C HIS A 38 4.13 -2.32 -2.44
N ALA A 39 5.30 -2.85 -2.06
CA ALA A 39 6.60 -2.36 -2.54
C ALA A 39 6.78 -2.53 -4.05
N SER A 40 6.14 -3.54 -4.65
CA SER A 40 6.08 -3.78 -6.09
C SER A 40 5.09 -2.89 -6.85
N GLY A 41 4.47 -1.88 -6.21
CA GLY A 41 3.49 -0.98 -6.84
C GLY A 41 2.03 -1.28 -6.47
N GLY A 42 1.80 -2.28 -5.62
CA GLY A 42 0.51 -2.60 -5.04
C GLY A 42 -0.54 -3.06 -6.06
N VAL A 43 -1.81 -2.94 -5.67
CA VAL A 43 -2.95 -3.40 -6.47
C VAL A 43 -3.06 -2.67 -7.81
N TRP A 44 -2.58 -1.43 -7.88
CA TRP A 44 -2.58 -0.62 -9.10
C TRP A 44 -1.39 -0.93 -10.02
N GLY A 45 -0.35 -1.58 -9.52
CA GLY A 45 0.79 -2.10 -10.28
C GLY A 45 0.59 -3.51 -10.85
N GLY A 46 -0.62 -4.07 -10.75
CA GLY A 46 -0.95 -5.40 -11.29
C GLY A 46 -0.76 -6.56 -10.32
N CYS A 47 -0.51 -6.30 -9.04
CA CYS A 47 -0.30 -7.34 -8.01
C CYS A 47 0.86 -8.31 -8.33
N VAL A 48 1.88 -7.85 -9.05
CA VAL A 48 3.06 -8.65 -9.37
C VAL A 48 4.12 -8.53 -8.28
N TYR A 49 4.96 -9.56 -8.17
CA TYR A 49 6.15 -9.52 -7.34
C TYR A 49 7.31 -8.93 -8.15
N ASP A 50 7.48 -7.61 -8.06
CA ASP A 50 8.60 -6.89 -8.68
C ASP A 50 9.81 -6.91 -7.74
N GLU A 51 10.72 -7.84 -8.01
CA GLU A 51 11.96 -8.02 -7.25
C GLU A 51 12.82 -6.76 -7.24
N GLN A 52 12.95 -6.06 -8.38
CA GLN A 52 13.82 -4.90 -8.50
C GLN A 52 13.30 -3.74 -7.66
N ALA A 53 11.99 -3.51 -7.68
CA ALA A 53 11.35 -2.50 -6.83
C ALA A 53 11.51 -2.81 -5.33
N ILE A 54 11.38 -4.08 -4.94
CA ILE A 54 11.56 -4.54 -3.56
C ILE A 54 13.00 -4.32 -3.10
N VAL A 55 13.98 -4.83 -3.86
CA VAL A 55 15.41 -4.72 -3.53
C VAL A 55 15.81 -3.25 -3.41
N ALA A 56 15.44 -2.43 -4.39
CA ALA A 56 15.77 -1.00 -4.37
C ALA A 56 15.18 -0.28 -3.14
N GLN A 57 13.99 -0.66 -2.66
CA GLN A 57 13.41 -0.11 -1.43
C GLN A 57 14.18 -0.55 -0.18
N LEU A 58 14.53 -1.83 -0.09
CA LEU A 58 15.29 -2.36 1.04
C LEU A 58 16.68 -1.72 1.14
N GLU A 59 17.37 -1.53 0.02
CA GLU A 59 18.67 -0.83 -0.03
C GLU A 59 18.56 0.61 0.47
N ARG A 60 17.53 1.35 0.03
CA ARG A 60 17.25 2.72 0.52
C ARG A 60 16.97 2.76 2.02
N GLY A 61 16.27 1.76 2.55
CA GLY A 61 16.00 1.64 3.98
C GLY A 61 17.26 1.31 4.79
N ALA A 62 18.10 0.41 4.27
CA ALA A 62 19.35 0.01 4.91
C ALA A 62 20.40 1.14 4.93
N ALA A 63 20.41 2.00 3.91
CA ALA A 63 21.30 3.16 3.84
C ALA A 63 20.89 4.32 4.75
N GLN A 64 19.64 4.35 5.23
CA GLN A 64 19.19 5.37 6.18
C GLN A 64 19.69 5.05 7.60
N PRO A 65 20.36 5.99 8.29
CA PRO A 65 20.77 5.77 9.66
C PRO A 65 19.54 5.56 10.53
N LYS A 66 19.58 4.54 11.38
CA LYS A 66 18.49 4.26 12.33
C LYS A 66 18.33 5.44 13.28
N SER A 67 17.32 6.28 13.04
CA SER A 67 16.79 7.21 14.04
C SER A 67 16.26 6.38 15.20
N HIS A 68 17.03 6.32 16.29
CA HIS A 68 16.54 5.86 17.57
C HIS A 68 15.90 7.07 18.25
N SER A 69 14.59 7.00 18.47
CA SER A 69 13.89 7.89 19.40
C SER A 69 13.48 7.11 20.64
#